data_AF-A0A1W1BAH1-F1
#
_entry.id   AF-A0A1W1BAH1-F1
#
_cell.length_a   1.000
_cell.length_b   1.000
_cell.length_c   1.000
_cell.angle_alpha   90.00
_cell.angle_beta   90.00
_cell.angle_gamma   90.00
#
_symmetry.space_group_name_H-M   'P 1'
#
loop_
_entity.id
_entity.type
_entity.pdbx_description
1 polymer ?
#
loop_
_entity_poly.entity_id
_entity_poly.type
_entity_poly.pdbx_seq_one_letter_code
_entity_poly.pdbx_strand_id
1 'polypeptide(L)'
;MVAYTQNELVSATEISKQFGEYISKVKNGLVDKIGILKNNKLNAVILSVEEYERMAEAMDLIEDLSIYEELKERLHANKKLLDGNDVLKKHGLSLDV
;
A
#
# COMPACT_ATOMS: atom_id res chain seq x y z
N MET A 1 -0.21 5.26 -14.04
CA MET A 1 0.74 6.18 -13.37
C MET A 1 -0.09 7.24 -12.68
N VAL A 2 0.19 7.58 -11.42
CA VAL A 2 -0.59 8.59 -10.69
C VAL A 2 -0.40 9.95 -11.37
N ALA A 3 -1.49 10.62 -11.71
CA ALA A 3 -1.46 11.93 -12.35
C ALA A 3 -1.30 13.04 -11.31
N TYR A 4 -0.56 14.08 -11.68
CA TYR A 4 -0.36 15.29 -10.88
C TYR A 4 -0.79 16.50 -11.70
N THR A 5 -1.49 17.42 -11.05
CA THR A 5 -1.73 18.77 -11.55
C THR A 5 -0.48 19.63 -11.34
N GLN A 6 -0.41 20.78 -12.03
CA GLN A 6 0.74 21.68 -11.90
C GLN A 6 0.96 22.14 -10.45
N ASN A 7 -0.12 22.36 -9.71
CA ASN A 7 -0.08 22.85 -8.32
C ASN A 7 0.31 21.75 -7.31
N GLU A 8 0.38 20.50 -7.75
CA GLU A 8 0.83 19.36 -6.94
C GLU A 8 2.30 19.01 -7.22
N LEU A 9 2.99 19.68 -8.14
CA LEU A 9 4.41 19.42 -8.44
C LEU A 9 5.27 20.58 -7.95
N VAL A 10 6.10 20.30 -6.95
CA VAL A 10 6.88 21.34 -6.27
C VAL A 10 8.34 20.91 -6.19
N SER A 11 9.27 21.83 -6.44
CA SER A 11 10.69 21.55 -6.30
C SER A 11 11.10 21.31 -4.84
N ALA A 12 12.09 20.46 -4.60
CA ALA A 12 12.60 20.21 -3.24
C ALA A 12 13.08 21.50 -2.55
N THR A 13 13.65 22.44 -3.32
CA THR A 13 14.08 23.76 -2.82
C THR A 13 12.91 24.61 -2.37
N GLU A 14 11.80 24.59 -3.10
CA GLU A 14 10.61 25.35 -2.73
C GLU A 14 9.90 24.74 -1.51
N ILE A 15 9.80 23.41 -1.45
CA ILE A 15 9.32 22.69 -0.26
C ILE A 15 10.13 23.07 0.97
N SER A 16 11.46 23.12 0.89
CA SER A 16 12.29 23.49 2.05
C SER A 16 12.05 24.90 2.57
N LYS A 17 11.63 25.84 1.70
CA LYS A 17 11.36 27.23 2.07
C LYS A 17 9.96 27.42 2.66
N GLN A 18 8.99 26.66 2.16
CA GLN A 18 7.56 26.82 2.48
C GLN A 18 6.94 25.54 3.05
N PHE A 19 7.74 24.74 3.78
CA PHE A 19 7.33 23.41 4.22
C PHE A 19 5.99 23.40 4.98
N GLY A 20 5.81 24.32 5.93
CA GLY A 20 4.58 24.42 6.72
C GLY A 20 3.34 24.79 5.91
N GLU A 21 3.50 25.59 4.86
CA GLU A 21 2.40 25.97 3.96
C GLU A 21 1.93 24.75 3.16
N TYR A 22 2.87 24.00 2.58
CA TYR A 22 2.57 22.81 1.79
C TYR A 22 1.95 21.68 2.62
N ILE A 23 2.44 21.46 3.85
CA ILE A 23 1.79 20.54 4.80
C ILE A 23 0.36 20.98 5.10
N SER A 24 0.12 22.28 5.33
CA SER A 24 -1.21 22.80 5.61
C SER A 24 -2.16 22.65 4.42
N LYS A 25 -1.66 22.84 3.19
CA LYS A 25 -2.43 22.62 1.95
C LYS A 25 -2.92 21.17 1.84
N VAL A 26 -2.05 20.20 2.10
CA VAL A 26 -2.41 18.78 2.08
C VAL A 26 -3.35 18.43 3.24
N LYS A 27 -3.03 18.87 4.46
CA LYS A 27 -3.84 18.59 5.66
C LYS A 27 -5.26 19.15 5.56
N ASN A 28 -5.42 20.34 4.97
CA ASN A 28 -6.72 20.99 4.82
C ASN A 28 -7.46 20.57 3.54
N GLY A 29 -6.93 19.63 2.76
CA GLY A 29 -7.55 19.15 1.52
C GLY A 29 -7.60 20.18 0.39
N LEU A 30 -6.72 21.21 0.42
CA LEU A 30 -6.59 22.16 -0.69
C LEU A 30 -5.92 21.51 -1.90
N VAL A 31 -5.09 20.49 -1.65
CA VAL A 31 -4.52 19.57 -2.63
C VAL A 31 -4.51 18.18 -2.02
N ASP A 32 -4.73 17.15 -2.83
CA ASP A 32 -4.78 15.76 -2.34
C ASP A 32 -3.38 15.25 -1.96
N LYS A 33 -2.37 15.67 -2.73
CA LYS A 33 -0.97 15.23 -2.59
C LYS A 33 -0.02 16.26 -3.16
N ILE A 34 1.25 16.18 -2.77
CA ILE A 34 2.31 16.99 -3.38
C ILE A 34 3.46 16.09 -3.82
N GLY A 35 3.72 16.02 -5.12
CA GLY A 35 4.91 15.43 -5.70
C GLY A 35 6.12 16.35 -5.57
N ILE A 36 7.21 15.82 -5.03
CA ILE A 36 8.46 16.56 -4.81
C ILE A 36 9.44 16.24 -5.94
N LEU A 37 9.85 17.28 -6.66
CA LEU A 37 10.80 17.20 -7.75
C LEU A 37 12.22 17.48 -7.26
N LYS A 38 13.17 16.59 -7.58
CA LYS A 38 14.62 16.82 -7.42
C LYS A 38 15.32 16.49 -8.74
N ASN A 39 16.11 17.41 -9.27
CA ASN A 39 16.76 17.27 -10.59
C ASN A 39 15.76 16.89 -11.70
N ASN A 40 14.59 17.54 -11.72
CA ASN A 40 13.48 17.31 -12.66
C ASN A 40 12.88 15.90 -12.66
N LYS A 41 13.11 15.12 -11.59
CA LYS A 41 12.50 13.81 -11.39
C LYS A 41 11.58 13.85 -10.18
N LEU A 42 10.45 13.15 -10.26
CA LEU A 42 9.58 12.92 -9.12
C LEU A 42 10.27 11.91 -8.19
N ASN A 43 10.57 12.34 -6.97
CA ASN A 43 11.37 11.57 -6.02
C ASN A 43 10.62 11.20 -4.75
N ALA A 44 9.64 11.99 -4.34
CA ALA A 44 8.84 11.75 -3.14
C ALA A 44 7.45 12.35 -3.31
N VAL A 45 6.54 11.97 -2.42
CA VAL A 45 5.19 12.53 -2.33
C VAL A 45 4.88 12.88 -0.87
N ILE A 46 4.20 13.99 -0.64
CA ILE A 46 3.59 14.35 0.64
C ILE A 46 2.10 14.01 0.53
N LEU A 47 1.61 13.26 1.50
CA LEU A 47 0.20 12.91 1.69
C LEU A 47 -0.22 13.30 3.11
N SER A 48 -1.52 13.44 3.35
CA SER A 48 -2.02 13.54 4.71
C SER A 48 -1.81 12.18 5.40
N VAL A 49 -1.68 12.19 6.73
CA VAL A 49 -1.57 10.96 7.51
C VAL A 49 -2.78 10.07 7.28
N GLU A 50 -3.98 10.66 7.27
CA GLU A 50 -5.24 9.97 7.01
C GLU A 50 -5.25 9.26 5.65
N GLU A 51 -4.75 9.91 4.58
CA GLU A 51 -4.69 9.28 3.26
C GLU A 51 -3.66 8.15 3.22
N TYR A 52 -2.52 8.32 3.88
CA TYR A 52 -1.52 7.25 4.00
C TYR A 52 -2.08 6.03 4.76
N GLU A 53 -2.79 6.25 5.87
CA GLU A 53 -3.41 5.19 6.66
C GLU A 53 -4.50 4.47 5.84
N ARG A 54 -5.37 5.21 5.15
CA ARG A 54 -6.36 4.63 4.24
C ARG A 54 -5.72 3.74 3.17
N MET A 55 -4.61 4.17 2.58
CA MET A 55 -3.90 3.38 1.57
C MET A 55 -3.29 2.11 2.17
N ALA A 56 -2.77 2.18 3.39
CA ALA A 56 -2.22 1.01 4.09
C ALA A 56 -3.33 -0.01 4.38
N GLU A 57 -4.45 0.42 4.95
CA GLU A 57 -5.62 -0.44 5.22
C GLU A 57 -6.19 -1.06 3.94
N ALA A 58 -6.23 -0.30 2.84
CA ALA A 58 -6.67 -0.83 1.55
C ALA A 58 -5.71 -1.91 1.01
N MET A 59 -4.42 -1.81 1.29
CA MET A 59 -3.44 -2.82 0.88
C MET A 59 -3.65 -4.14 1.62
N ASP A 60 -3.91 -4.08 2.93
CA ASP A 60 -4.20 -5.26 3.75
C ASP A 60 -5.44 -5.98 3.21
N LEU A 61 -6.50 -5.24 2.87
CA LEU A 61 -7.71 -5.82 2.27
C LEU A 61 -7.45 -6.45 0.89
N ILE A 62 -6.60 -5.84 0.06
CA ILE A 62 -6.21 -6.39 -1.25
C ILE A 62 -5.43 -7.70 -1.08
N GLU A 63 -4.57 -7.79 -0.08
CA GLU A 63 -3.85 -9.03 0.26
C GLU A 63 -4.85 -10.13 0.67
N ASP A 64 -5.77 -9.83 1.59
CA ASP A 64 -6.80 -10.77 2.03
C ASP A 64 -7.66 -11.28 0.87
N LEU A 65 -8.06 -10.39 -0.04
CA LEU A 65 -8.79 -10.75 -1.26
C LEU A 65 -7.97 -11.64 -2.19
N SER A 66 -6.69 -11.34 -2.36
CA SER A 66 -5.78 -12.13 -3.20
C SER A 66 -5.60 -13.55 -2.63
N ILE A 67 -5.43 -13.68 -1.32
CA ILE A 67 -5.36 -14.96 -0.63
C ILE A 67 -6.67 -15.73 -0.78
N TYR A 68 -7.81 -15.06 -0.59
CA TYR A 68 -9.13 -15.67 -0.75
C TYR A 68 -9.34 -16.22 -2.17
N GLU A 69 -9.00 -15.43 -3.20
CA GLU A 69 -9.09 -15.85 -4.60
C GLU A 69 -8.19 -17.06 -4.88
N GLU A 70 -6.94 -17.03 -4.40
CA GLU A 70 -6.03 -18.16 -4.55
C GLU A 70 -6.54 -19.44 -3.87
N LEU A 71 -7.07 -19.33 -2.65
CA LEU A 71 -7.65 -20.45 -1.93
C LEU A 71 -8.89 -21.00 -2.66
N LYS A 72 -9.75 -20.11 -3.15
CA LYS A 72 -10.94 -20.47 -3.93
C LYS A 72 -10.54 -21.23 -5.20
N GLU A 73 -9.56 -20.73 -5.95
CA GLU A 73 -9.03 -21.42 -7.14
C GLU A 73 -8.46 -22.80 -6.80
N ARG A 74 -7.69 -22.92 -5.71
CA ARG A 74 -7.13 -24.22 -5.27
C ARG A 74 -8.20 -25.22 -4.88
N LEU A 75 -9.28 -24.78 -4.25
CA LEU A 75 -10.41 -25.64 -3.88
C LEU A 75 -11.23 -26.07 -5.10
N HIS A 76 -11.38 -25.21 -6.11
CA HIS A 76 -12.09 -25.54 -7.34
C HIS A 76 -11.23 -26.33 -8.34
N ALA A 77 -9.91 -26.22 -8.27
CA ALA A 77 -9.03 -27.10 -9.01
C ALA A 77 -9.25 -28.52 -8.48
N ASN A 78 -9.71 -29.45 -9.34
CA ASN A 78 -9.86 -30.88 -9.05
C ASN A 78 -8.49 -31.58 -8.79
N LYS A 79 -7.70 -31.03 -7.87
CA LYS A 79 -6.43 -31.54 -7.40
C LYS A 79 -6.69 -32.36 -6.15
N LYS A 80 -5.90 -33.42 -5.96
CA LYS A 80 -5.96 -34.23 -4.76
C LYS A 80 -5.51 -33.36 -3.56
N LEU A 81 -6.44 -33.07 -2.66
CA LEU A 81 -6.15 -32.42 -1.40
C LEU A 81 -5.35 -33.38 -0.49
N LEU A 82 -4.42 -32.82 0.29
CA LEU A 82 -3.67 -33.57 1.29
C LEU A 82 -4.32 -33.38 2.66
N ASP A 83 -4.30 -34.43 3.48
CA ASP A 83 -4.73 -34.33 4.87
C ASP A 83 -3.70 -33.52 5.68
N GLY A 84 -4.19 -32.54 6.46
CA GLY A 84 -3.33 -31.65 7.23
C GLY A 84 -2.50 -32.37 8.29
N ASN A 85 -3.06 -33.39 8.95
CA ASN A 85 -2.35 -34.16 9.97
C ASN A 85 -1.24 -35.01 9.36
N ASP A 86 -1.47 -35.57 8.17
CA ASP A 86 -0.45 -36.34 7.45
C ASP A 86 0.73 -35.44 7.04
N VAL A 87 0.46 -34.20 6.61
CA VAL A 87 1.50 -33.22 6.29
C VAL A 87 2.28 -32.83 7.56
N LEU A 88 1.59 -32.53 8.66
CA LEU A 88 2.23 -32.17 9.94
C LEU A 88 3.15 -33.29 10.45
N LYS A 89 2.66 -34.54 10.48
CA LYS A 89 3.47 -35.72 10.86
C LYS A 89 4.70 -35.88 9.98
N LYS A 90 4.56 -35.70 8.66
CA LYS A 90 5.67 -35.80 7.70
C LYS A 90 6.78 -34.78 7.98
N HIS A 91 6.42 -33.61 8.51
CA HIS A 91 7.36 -32.55 8.85
C HIS A 91 7.78 -32.51 10.32
N GLY A 92 7.35 -33.49 11.14
CA GLY A 92 7.68 -33.55 12.56
C GLY A 92 7.04 -32.44 13.39
N LEU A 93 5.89 -31.91 12.93
CA LEU A 93 5.14 -30.85 13.60
C LEU A 93 3.88 -31.42 14.25
N SER A 94 3.45 -30.84 15.38
CA SER A 94 2.15 -31.08 16.01
C SER A 94 1.39 -29.76 16.15
N LEU A 95 0.07 -29.83 16.04
CA LEU A 95 -0.80 -28.75 16.50
C LEU A 95 -0.94 -28.92 18.01
N ASP A 96 -0.02 -28.31 18.75
CA ASP A 96 -0.14 -28.24 20.21
C ASP A 96 -1.33 -27.32 20.52
N VAL A 97 -2.42 -27.90 21.03
CA VAL A 97 -3.58 -27.18 21.59
C VAL A 97 -3.39 -27.07 23.10
#